data_AF-A0A268TKU9-F1
#
_entry.id   AF-A0A268TKU9-F1
#
_cell.length_a   1.000
_cell.length_b   1.000
_cell.length_c   1.000
_cell.angle_alpha   90.00
_cell.angle_beta   90.00
_cell.angle_gamma   90.00
#
_symmetry.space_group_name_H-M   'P 1'
#
loop_
_entity.id
_entity.type
_entity.pdbx_description
1 polymer ?
#
loop_
_entity_poly.entity_id
_entity_poly.type
_entity_poly.pdbx_seq_one_letter_code
_entity_poly.pdbx_strand_id
1 'polypeptide(L)'
;MELKDVVLQTLNELENAVDERGYQDIGINANAGEAEFLHALKERLFVLFEGIKPSSDDDEIIEIQTNDRVKLNMICNFLQFQLALIDARLELIEGSNK
;
A
#
# COMPACT_ATOMS: atom_id res chain seq x y z
N MET A 1 18.65 -37.09 4.86
CA MET A 1 17.51 -36.16 4.98
C MET A 1 16.54 -36.54 3.88
N GLU A 2 15.29 -36.85 4.21
CA GLU A 2 14.31 -37.25 3.19
C GLU A 2 13.76 -35.99 2.49
N LEU A 3 13.26 -36.15 1.26
CA LEU A 3 12.71 -35.04 0.47
C LEU A 3 11.60 -34.29 1.22
N LYS A 4 10.81 -35.01 2.03
CA LYS A 4 9.78 -34.45 2.89
C LYS A 4 10.34 -33.48 3.93
N ASP A 5 11.49 -33.78 4.51
CA ASP A 5 12.14 -32.95 5.52
C ASP A 5 12.65 -31.65 4.90
N VAL A 6 13.21 -31.74 3.68
CA VAL A 6 13.67 -30.59 2.91
C VAL A 6 12.49 -29.66 2.56
N VAL A 7 11.38 -30.21 2.09
CA VAL A 7 10.19 -29.41 1.74
C VAL A 7 9.61 -28.71 2.97
N LEU A 8 9.50 -29.40 4.10
CA LEU A 8 9.02 -28.79 5.34
C LEU A 8 9.96 -27.70 5.85
N GLN A 9 11.26 -27.91 5.73
CA GLN A 9 12.25 -26.90 6.08
C GLN A 9 12.12 -25.66 5.18
N THR A 10 12.00 -25.82 3.87
CA THR A 10 11.83 -24.70 2.94
C THR A 10 10.51 -23.94 3.16
N LEU A 11 9.41 -24.65 3.43
CA LEU A 11 8.13 -24.00 3.76
C LEU A 11 8.22 -23.19 5.06
N ASN A 12 8.88 -23.73 6.08
CA ASN A 12 9.10 -23.04 7.34
C ASN A 12 10.03 -21.82 7.15
N GLU A 13 11.06 -21.93 6.32
CA GLU A 13 11.94 -20.80 5.97
C GLU A 13 11.19 -19.69 5.22
N LEU A 14 10.25 -20.04 4.35
CA LEU A 14 9.39 -19.09 3.64
C LEU A 14 8.37 -18.42 4.58
N GLU A 15 7.75 -19.18 5.49
CA GLU A 15 6.81 -18.65 6.48
C GLU A 15 7.49 -17.63 7.40
N ASN A 16 8.68 -17.96 7.92
CA ASN A 16 9.47 -17.04 8.75
C ASN A 16 10.03 -15.84 7.96
N ALA A 17 10.33 -16.01 6.66
CA ALA A 17 10.79 -14.91 5.81
C ALA A 17 9.71 -13.86 5.54
N VAL A 18 8.43 -14.25 5.52
CA VAL A 18 7.30 -13.36 5.29
C VAL A 18 7.01 -12.50 6.53
N ASP A 19 7.15 -13.05 7.74
CA ASP A 19 6.89 -12.33 8.99
C ASP A 19 7.95 -11.27 9.32
N GLU A 20 9.24 -11.50 9.02
CA GLU A 20 10.30 -10.55 9.37
C GLU A 20 10.51 -9.43 8.33
N ARG A 21 10.24 -9.69 7.04
CA ARG A 21 10.46 -8.72 5.95
C ARG A 21 9.21 -8.00 5.48
N GLY A 22 8.02 -8.57 5.70
CA GLY A 22 6.77 -8.04 5.14
C GLY A 22 6.26 -6.75 5.81
N TYR A 23 6.64 -6.50 7.06
CA TYR A 23 6.18 -5.32 7.83
C TYR A 23 7.29 -4.34 8.20
N GLN A 24 8.56 -4.75 8.25
CA GLN A 24 9.65 -3.87 8.67
C GLN A 24 10.03 -2.80 7.64
N ASP A 25 9.73 -3.01 6.35
CA ASP A 25 9.96 -2.01 5.31
C ASP A 25 8.82 -0.98 5.20
N ILE A 26 7.75 -1.16 5.98
CA ILE A 26 6.71 -0.15 6.19
C ILE A 26 7.16 0.79 7.32
N GLY A 27 8.44 1.21 7.28
CA GLY A 27 9.04 2.08 8.28
C GLY A 27 8.34 3.43 8.30
N ILE A 28 7.31 3.58 9.12
CA ILE A 28 6.94 4.88 9.65
C ILE A 28 7.92 5.12 10.78
N ASN A 29 9.03 5.78 10.48
CA ASN A 29 9.93 6.28 11.51
C ASN A 29 9.08 7.13 12.47
N ALA A 30 8.81 6.66 13.68
CA ALA A 30 8.02 7.41 14.67
C ALA A 30 8.67 8.76 15.06
N ASN A 31 9.94 8.95 14.67
CA ASN A 31 10.73 10.18 14.82
C ASN A 31 10.98 10.91 13.48
N ALA A 32 10.38 10.49 12.37
CA ALA A 32 10.48 11.20 11.10
C ALA A 32 9.85 12.59 11.24
N GLY A 33 10.49 13.59 10.62
CA GLY A 33 9.88 14.91 10.49
C GLY A 33 8.56 14.82 9.72
N GLU A 34 7.64 15.75 9.99
CA GLU A 34 6.29 15.75 9.38
C GLU A 34 6.32 15.56 7.85
N ALA A 35 7.26 16.22 7.16
CA ALA A 35 7.42 16.09 5.71
C ALA A 35 7.82 14.67 5.27
N GLU A 36 8.76 14.02 5.96
CA GLU A 36 9.20 12.65 5.65
C GLU A 36 8.05 11.65 5.86
N PHE A 37 7.26 11.83 6.92
CA PHE A 37 6.06 11.04 7.15
C PHE A 37 5.04 11.20 6.01
N LEU A 38 4.78 12.45 5.60
CA LEU A 38 3.80 12.76 4.56
C LEU A 38 4.21 12.24 3.18
N HIS A 39 5.50 12.32 2.83
CA HIS A 39 6.05 11.70 1.60
C HIS A 39 5.88 10.17 1.64
N ALA A 40 6.23 9.52 2.75
CA ALA A 40 6.06 8.08 2.89
C ALA A 40 4.58 7.63 2.83
N LEU A 41 3.66 8.45 3.38
CA LEU A 41 2.22 8.19 3.29
C LEU A 41 1.71 8.35 1.85
N LYS A 42 2.17 9.37 1.14
CA LYS A 42 1.85 9.63 -0.28
C LYS A 42 2.28 8.47 -1.17
N GLU A 43 3.50 7.97 -1.02
CA GLU A 43 4.01 6.82 -1.78
C GLU A 43 3.17 5.55 -1.56
N ARG A 44 2.79 5.27 -0.31
CA ARG A 44 1.93 4.12 0.02
C ARG A 44 0.54 4.23 -0.60
N LEU A 45 -0.03 5.44 -0.62
CA LEU A 45 -1.31 5.67 -1.29
C LEU A 45 -1.20 5.43 -2.80
N PHE A 46 -0.09 5.80 -3.45
CA PHE A 46 0.12 5.47 -4.86
C PHE A 46 0.23 3.97 -5.11
N VAL A 47 1.00 3.23 -4.30
CA VAL A 47 1.09 1.76 -4.40
C VAL A 47 -0.30 1.13 -4.25
N LEU A 48 -1.11 1.60 -3.30
CA LEU A 48 -2.48 1.14 -3.12
C LEU A 48 -3.33 1.42 -4.37
N PHE A 49 -3.23 2.61 -4.97
CA PHE A 49 -3.97 2.93 -6.20
C PHE A 49 -3.56 2.06 -7.38
N GLU A 50 -2.26 1.74 -7.55
CA GLU A 50 -1.82 0.81 -8.59
C GLU A 50 -2.40 -0.60 -8.37
N GLY A 51 -2.47 -1.07 -7.12
CA GLY A 51 -3.06 -2.37 -6.79
C GLY A 51 -4.59 -2.44 -6.92
N ILE A 52 -5.29 -1.30 -6.93
CA ILE A 52 -6.76 -1.22 -7.09
C ILE A 52 -7.17 -1.06 -8.56
N LYS A 53 -6.26 -0.65 -9.46
CA LYS A 53 -6.57 -0.56 -10.89
C LYS A 53 -6.91 -1.96 -11.43
N PRO A 54 -8.10 -2.18 -12.00
CA PRO A 54 -8.38 -3.44 -12.66
C PRO A 54 -7.36 -3.64 -13.79
N SER A 55 -6.75 -4.83 -13.85
CA SER A 55 -5.99 -5.27 -15.02
C SER A 55 -6.89 -5.13 -16.24
N SER A 56 -6.39 -4.47 -17.28
CA SER A 56 -7.11 -4.16 -18.52
C SER A 56 -7.70 -5.37 -19.25
N ASP A 57 -7.39 -6.60 -18.81
CA ASP A 57 -7.81 -7.86 -19.42
C ASP A 57 -8.96 -8.56 -18.66
N ASP A 58 -9.39 -8.04 -17.50
CA ASP A 58 -10.49 -8.63 -16.69
C ASP A 58 -11.86 -8.02 -17.01
N ASP A 59 -12.11 -7.72 -18.29
CA ASP A 59 -13.43 -7.27 -18.77
C ASP A 59 -14.50 -8.38 -18.67
N GLU A 60 -14.13 -9.64 -18.36
CA GLU A 60 -15.05 -10.78 -18.48
C GLU A 60 -15.48 -11.45 -17.16
N ILE A 61 -14.90 -11.11 -16.01
CA ILE A 61 -15.38 -11.70 -14.75
C ILE A 61 -15.47 -10.61 -13.71
N ILE A 62 -16.71 -10.19 -13.43
CA ILE A 62 -17.29 -9.92 -12.11
C ILE A 62 -18.53 -9.04 -12.34
N GLU A 63 -19.61 -9.72 -12.72
CA GLU A 63 -20.99 -9.37 -12.40
C GLU A 63 -21.25 -9.43 -10.87
N ILE A 64 -20.24 -9.18 -10.04
CA ILE A 64 -20.38 -9.08 -8.57
C ILE A 64 -20.71 -7.63 -8.24
N GLN A 65 -22.01 -7.37 -8.30
CA GLN A 65 -22.77 -6.46 -7.46
C GLN A 65 -22.31 -4.98 -7.45
N THR A 66 -23.14 -4.16 -8.09
CA THR A 66 -23.13 -2.70 -8.15
C THR A 66 -22.84 -1.95 -6.85
N ASN A 67 -23.01 -2.56 -5.67
CA ASN A 67 -22.75 -1.91 -4.38
C ASN A 67 -21.27 -1.88 -3.99
N ASP A 68 -20.51 -2.93 -4.24
CA ASP A 68 -19.12 -2.99 -3.78
C ASP A 68 -18.19 -2.19 -4.70
N ARG A 69 -18.49 -2.11 -6.02
CA ARG A 69 -17.83 -1.15 -6.91
C ARG A 69 -18.12 0.31 -6.54
N VAL A 70 -19.34 0.63 -6.12
CA VAL A 70 -19.70 1.99 -5.67
C VAL A 70 -18.97 2.34 -4.37
N LYS A 71 -18.90 1.43 -3.41
CA LYS A 71 -18.11 1.62 -2.17
C LYS A 71 -16.63 1.78 -2.49
N LEU A 72 -16.07 0.94 -3.35
CA LEU A 72 -14.67 1.03 -3.78
C LEU A 72 -14.38 2.38 -4.44
N ASN A 73 -15.25 2.83 -5.35
CA ASN A 73 -15.13 4.17 -5.96
C ASN A 73 -15.19 5.29 -4.91
N MET A 74 -16.09 5.19 -3.93
CA MET A 74 -16.19 6.17 -2.85
C MET A 74 -14.93 6.22 -1.99
N ILE A 75 -14.36 5.05 -1.67
CA ILE A 75 -13.09 4.92 -0.94
C ILE A 75 -11.95 5.52 -1.77
N CYS A 76 -11.86 5.20 -3.08
CA CYS A 76 -10.86 5.78 -3.98
C CYS A 76 -10.95 7.30 -4.03
N ASN A 77 -12.15 7.86 -4.17
CA ASN A 77 -12.36 9.31 -4.18
C ASN A 77 -11.93 9.96 -2.86
N PHE A 78 -12.26 9.33 -1.73
CA PHE A 78 -11.81 9.81 -0.41
C PHE A 78 -10.29 9.79 -0.29
N LEU A 79 -9.63 8.71 -0.72
CA LEU A 79 -8.17 8.60 -0.66
C LEU A 79 -7.47 9.58 -1.61
N GLN A 80 -8.06 9.88 -2.77
CA GLN A 80 -7.57 10.92 -3.68
C GLN A 80 -7.69 12.32 -3.04
N PHE A 81 -8.79 12.58 -2.33
CA PHE A 81 -8.92 13.79 -1.54
C PHE A 81 -7.86 13.88 -0.43
N GLN A 82 -7.57 12.78 0.26
CA GLN A 82 -6.48 12.73 1.25
C GLN A 82 -5.12 13.02 0.61
N LEU A 83 -4.83 12.47 -0.57
CA LEU A 83 -3.61 12.80 -1.32
C LEU A 83 -3.50 14.29 -1.61
N ALA A 84 -4.58 14.94 -2.05
CA ALA A 84 -4.58 16.37 -2.31
C ALA A 84 -4.29 17.21 -1.04
N LEU A 85 -4.81 16.78 0.12
CA LEU A 85 -4.50 17.43 1.41
C LEU A 85 -3.03 17.23 1.81
N ILE A 86 -2.48 16.04 1.59
CA ILE A 86 -1.07 15.73 1.84
C ILE A 86 -0.18 16.63 0.97
N ASP A 87 -0.50 16.76 -0.32
CA ASP A 87 0.24 17.62 -1.25
C ASP A 87 0.23 19.09 -0.82
N ALA A 88 -0.94 19.62 -0.46
CA ALA A 88 -1.07 20.99 0.05
C ALA A 88 -0.27 21.19 1.35
N ARG A 89 -0.24 20.20 2.24
CA ARG A 89 0.52 20.27 3.49
C ARG A 89 2.03 20.23 3.24
N LEU A 90 2.49 19.38 2.34
CA LEU A 90 3.90 19.31 1.93
C LEU A 90 4.36 20.64 1.33
N GLU A 91 3.56 21.25 0.46
CA GLU A 91 3.87 22.56 -0.13
C GLU A 91 4.06 23.65 0.94
N LEU A 92 3.21 23.66 1.98
CA LEU A 92 3.36 24.60 3.10
C LEU A 92 4.64 24.36 3.92
N ILE A 93 4.97 23.10 4.22
CA ILE A 93 6.17 22.75 5.02
C ILE A 93 7.45 23.07 4.25
N GLU A 94 7.51 22.70 2.97
CA GLU A 94 8.68 22.91 2.12
C GLU A 94 8.81 24.38 1.69
N GLY A 95 7.69 25.07 1.46
CA GLY A 95 7.66 26.50 1.17
C GLY A 95 8.04 27.37 2.37
N SER A 96 7.80 26.91 3.61
CA SER A 96 8.21 27.62 4.84
C SER A 96 9.69 27.50 5.16
N ASN A 97 10.41 26.56 4.50
CA ASN A 97 11.85 26.31 4.72
C ASN A 97 12.76 27.03 3.71
N LYS A 98 12.21 27.88 2.83
CA LYS A 98 12.95 28.77 1.92
C LYS A 98 12.97 30.20 2.44
#